data_AF-A0A2N0SEI6-F1
#
_entry.id   AF-A0A2N0SEI6-F1
#
_cell.length_a   1.000
_cell.length_b   1.000
_cell.length_c   1.000
_cell.angle_alpha   90.00
_cell.angle_beta   90.00
_cell.angle_gamma   90.00
#
_symmetry.space_group_name_H-M   'P 1'
#
loop_
_entity.id
_entity.type
_entity.pdbx_description
1 polymer ?
#
loop_
_entity_poly.entity_id
_entity_poly.type
_entity_poly.pdbx_seq_one_letter_code
_entity_poly.pdbx_strand_id
1 'polypeptide(L)'
;MKGLLDILLCLKCYSTDEIEIGDWFKRFWKIFQKVILEAMSYNRNTYTKLMEYIVLTRKDGEESYPSSKKKRNKEFEKMRKEGEKLLDIVVRSIRYRNKSDYRKIGIISVIKVICEHYILSEDNEFILDDQKEENLLENKELLTYRYIIEDDELDIRFAKFEEWLEEIESITIKKKGYSTMRYFKKILHLEENIAEEENREEVKKFQKSITYQWWDGNNYPKPWINDDVTDKIIEKIVETKGFVEEYSDVGELESSDDMGESSSNEGNKYIEKIYRN
;
A
#
# COMPACT_ATOMS: atom_id res chain seq x y z
N MET A 1 12.48 19.11 21.37
CA MET A 1 13.25 18.05 20.68
C MET A 1 13.64 16.84 21.54
N LYS A 2 13.42 16.82 22.87
CA LYS A 2 13.74 15.67 23.73
C LYS A 2 12.62 14.61 23.82
N GLY A 3 11.35 15.01 23.74
CA GLY A 3 10.20 14.09 23.95
C GLY A 3 9.87 13.12 22.80
N LEU A 4 10.30 13.39 21.57
CA LEU A 4 10.07 12.48 20.43
C LEU A 4 11.06 11.30 20.37
N LEU A 5 12.20 11.41 21.07
CA LEU A 5 13.19 10.34 21.13
C LEU A 5 12.83 9.26 22.17
N ASP A 6 12.08 9.63 23.21
CA ASP A 6 11.73 8.73 24.32
C ASP A 6 10.66 7.69 23.93
N ILE A 7 9.80 7.98 22.94
CA ILE A 7 8.80 7.03 22.42
C ILE A 7 9.48 5.92 21.59
N LEU A 8 10.57 6.22 20.88
CA LEU A 8 11.29 5.27 20.02
C LEU A 8 12.15 4.25 20.79
N LEU A 9 12.45 4.48 22.07
CA LEU A 9 13.35 3.66 22.88
C LEU A 9 12.73 3.13 24.19
N CYS A 10 11.43 3.32 24.40
CA CYS A 10 10.73 2.83 25.59
C CYS A 10 10.73 1.29 25.65
N LEU A 11 11.73 0.69 26.30
CA LEU A 11 11.82 -0.76 26.57
C LEU A 11 10.57 -1.32 27.27
N LYS A 12 9.87 -0.50 28.08
CA LYS A 12 8.59 -0.87 28.70
C LYS A 12 7.43 -0.97 27.69
N CYS A 13 7.46 -0.18 26.63
CA CYS A 13 6.43 -0.14 25.59
C CYS A 13 6.53 -1.33 24.62
N TYR A 14 7.67 -2.04 24.62
CA TYR A 14 7.89 -3.29 23.89
C TYR A 14 7.64 -4.55 24.73
N SER A 15 7.19 -4.42 25.99
CA SER A 15 6.73 -5.58 26.75
C SER A 15 5.47 -6.14 26.09
N THR A 16 5.56 -7.37 25.61
CA THR A 16 4.44 -8.15 25.08
C THR A 16 3.82 -9.06 26.13
N ASP A 17 4.31 -8.97 27.38
CA ASP A 17 4.05 -9.94 28.45
C ASP A 17 2.57 -9.95 28.91
N GLU A 18 1.79 -8.94 28.52
CA GLU A 18 0.37 -8.79 28.82
C GLU A 18 -0.58 -9.08 27.63
N ILE A 19 -0.04 -9.50 26.47
CA ILE A 19 -0.86 -9.75 25.26
C ILE A 19 -0.83 -11.23 24.93
N GLU A 20 -2.01 -11.85 24.80
CA GLU A 20 -2.14 -13.16 24.19
C GLU A 20 -1.88 -13.05 22.68
N ILE A 21 -0.65 -13.33 22.27
CA ILE A 21 -0.24 -13.31 20.87
C ILE A 21 -0.77 -14.57 20.17
N GLY A 22 -1.72 -14.38 19.26
CA GLY A 22 -2.24 -15.45 18.42
C GLY A 22 -1.17 -16.05 17.49
N ASP A 23 -1.30 -17.33 17.17
CA ASP A 23 -0.32 -18.07 16.35
C ASP A 23 -0.18 -17.50 14.93
N TRP A 24 -1.24 -16.90 14.39
CA TRP A 24 -1.21 -16.18 13.12
C TRP A 24 -0.13 -15.08 13.11
N PHE A 25 0.04 -14.35 14.21
CA PHE A 25 1.01 -13.25 14.29
C PHE A 25 2.43 -13.77 14.40
N LYS A 26 2.65 -14.85 15.14
CA LYS A 26 3.98 -15.50 15.22
C LYS A 26 4.45 -15.94 13.82
N ARG A 27 3.53 -16.45 13.00
CA ARG A 27 3.79 -16.82 11.60
C ARG A 27 4.09 -15.61 10.74
N PHE A 28 3.22 -14.60 10.77
CA PHE A 28 3.45 -13.32 10.11
C PHE A 28 4.83 -12.78 10.45
N TRP A 29 5.19 -12.73 11.74
CA TRP A 29 6.45 -12.19 12.20
C TRP A 29 7.65 -13.01 11.71
N LYS A 30 7.58 -14.34 11.78
CA LYS A 30 8.62 -15.23 11.25
C LYS A 30 8.87 -14.99 9.76
N ILE A 31 7.80 -14.83 8.98
CA ILE A 31 7.86 -14.56 7.55
C ILE A 31 8.44 -13.16 7.29
N PHE A 32 7.91 -12.16 7.97
CA PHE A 32 8.32 -10.78 7.84
C PHE A 32 9.82 -10.61 8.13
N GLN A 33 10.35 -11.25 9.17
CA GLN A 33 11.78 -11.23 9.50
C GLN A 33 12.67 -11.92 8.46
N LYS A 34 12.16 -12.88 7.67
CA LYS A 34 12.91 -13.47 6.56
C LYS A 34 13.08 -12.50 5.40
N VAL A 35 12.13 -11.58 5.20
CA VAL A 35 12.15 -10.59 4.13
C VAL A 35 12.84 -9.30 4.56
N ILE A 36 12.46 -8.79 5.73
CA ILE A 36 12.99 -7.57 6.34
C ILE A 36 13.95 -7.98 7.45
N LEU A 37 15.17 -8.35 7.06
CA LEU A 37 16.20 -8.90 7.96
C LEU A 37 16.57 -7.93 9.10
N GLU A 38 16.35 -6.62 8.92
CA GLU A 38 16.61 -5.62 9.95
C GLU A 38 15.54 -5.61 11.05
N ALA A 39 14.37 -6.23 10.87
CA ALA A 39 13.30 -6.22 11.85
C ALA A 39 13.66 -7.07 13.07
N MET A 40 13.84 -6.43 14.24
CA MET A 40 14.30 -7.08 15.47
C MET A 40 13.15 -7.49 16.39
N SER A 41 12.22 -6.58 16.64
CA SER A 41 11.13 -6.78 17.58
C SER A 41 9.94 -5.89 17.25
N TYR A 42 8.80 -6.19 17.85
CA TYR A 42 7.55 -5.44 17.71
C TYR A 42 7.00 -5.10 19.09
N ASN A 43 6.14 -4.08 19.15
CA ASN A 43 5.40 -3.72 20.36
C ASN A 43 3.91 -4.11 20.23
N ARG A 44 3.10 -3.76 21.24
CA ARG A 44 1.64 -3.95 21.24
C ARG A 44 0.95 -3.35 20.01
N ASN A 45 1.32 -2.13 19.63
CA ASN A 45 0.71 -1.43 18.51
C ASN A 45 0.89 -2.19 17.20
N THR A 46 2.05 -2.82 16.99
CA THR A 46 2.30 -3.63 15.80
C THR A 46 1.27 -4.77 15.69
N TYR A 47 1.06 -5.51 16.78
CA TYR A 47 0.08 -6.60 16.82
C TYR A 47 -1.35 -6.10 16.64
N THR A 48 -1.76 -5.12 17.46
CA THR A 48 -3.14 -4.62 17.48
C THR A 48 -3.53 -3.95 16.16
N LYS A 49 -2.67 -3.12 15.59
CA LYS A 49 -2.96 -2.41 14.33
C LYS A 49 -2.89 -3.30 13.11
N LEU A 50 -2.05 -4.33 13.13
CA LEU A 50 -2.08 -5.34 12.09
C LEU A 50 -3.38 -6.16 12.15
N MET A 51 -3.88 -6.48 13.35
CA MET A 51 -5.20 -7.12 13.49
C MET A 51 -6.33 -6.25 12.98
N GLU A 52 -6.36 -4.97 13.37
CA GLU A 52 -7.34 -4.02 12.86
C GLU A 52 -7.30 -3.96 11.33
N TYR A 53 -6.10 -3.95 10.74
CA TYR A 53 -5.91 -3.96 9.29
C TYR A 53 -6.49 -5.24 8.64
N ILE A 54 -6.18 -6.41 9.20
CA ILE A 54 -6.67 -7.70 8.70
C ILE A 54 -8.19 -7.77 8.77
N VAL A 55 -8.79 -7.33 9.89
CA VAL A 55 -10.25 -7.31 10.06
C VAL A 55 -10.89 -6.33 9.09
N LEU A 56 -10.32 -5.13 8.92
CA LEU A 56 -10.81 -4.13 7.99
C LEU A 56 -10.78 -4.59 6.52
N THR A 57 -9.75 -5.37 6.15
CA THR A 57 -9.54 -5.83 4.76
C THR A 57 -10.11 -7.22 4.51
N ARG A 58 -10.70 -7.87 5.53
CA ARG A 58 -11.39 -9.15 5.37
C ARG A 58 -12.62 -8.97 4.49
N LYS A 59 -12.73 -9.81 3.46
CA LYS A 59 -13.94 -9.92 2.66
C LYS A 59 -14.92 -10.84 3.38
N ASP A 60 -15.77 -10.30 4.24
CA ASP A 60 -16.90 -11.08 4.75
C ASP A 60 -17.81 -11.41 3.56
N GLY A 61 -18.10 -12.70 3.36
CA GLY A 61 -18.90 -13.22 2.24
C GLY A 61 -20.36 -12.72 2.20
N GLU A 62 -20.78 -11.90 3.16
CA GLU A 62 -22.03 -11.15 3.14
C GLU A 62 -21.77 -9.66 2.89
N GLU A 63 -21.36 -9.32 1.66
CA GLU A 63 -21.63 -7.97 1.16
C GLU A 63 -23.16 -7.79 1.13
N SER A 64 -23.70 -7.13 2.15
CA SER A 64 -24.98 -6.42 2.05
C SER A 64 -24.82 -5.38 0.93
N TYR A 65 -25.11 -5.83 -0.29
CA TYR A 65 -24.86 -5.12 -1.54
C TYR A 65 -25.44 -3.70 -1.51
N PRO A 66 -24.62 -2.64 -1.52
CA PRO A 66 -25.10 -1.29 -1.73
C PRO A 66 -25.47 -1.13 -3.22
N SER A 67 -26.71 -0.73 -3.50
CA SER A 67 -27.35 -0.75 -4.82
C SER A 67 -26.74 0.18 -5.91
N SER A 68 -25.64 0.89 -5.65
CA SER A 68 -25.01 1.79 -6.65
C SER A 68 -23.48 1.72 -6.68
N LYS A 69 -22.91 1.73 -7.91
CA LYS A 69 -21.47 1.67 -8.20
C LYS A 69 -20.67 2.83 -7.58
N LYS A 70 -21.28 4.01 -7.46
CA LYS A 70 -20.63 5.22 -6.90
C LYS A 70 -20.45 5.15 -5.38
N LYS A 71 -21.40 4.53 -4.65
CA LYS A 71 -21.31 4.34 -3.20
C LYS A 71 -20.24 3.30 -2.85
N ARG A 72 -20.15 2.22 -3.63
CA ARG A 72 -19.09 1.19 -3.53
C ARG A 72 -17.68 1.78 -3.61
N ASN A 73 -17.43 2.64 -4.60
CA ASN A 73 -16.10 3.23 -4.79
C ASN A 73 -15.69 4.12 -3.59
N LYS A 74 -16.62 4.88 -3.00
CA LYS A 74 -16.32 5.78 -1.88
C LYS A 74 -16.06 5.03 -0.56
N GLU A 75 -16.83 3.97 -0.29
CA GLU A 75 -16.62 3.12 0.88
C GLU A 75 -15.31 2.35 0.77
N PHE A 76 -15.03 1.78 -0.41
CA PHE A 76 -13.75 1.11 -0.69
C PHE A 76 -12.55 2.05 -0.55
N GLU A 77 -12.63 3.26 -1.10
CA GLU A 77 -11.55 4.24 -0.97
C GLU A 77 -11.33 4.66 0.49
N LYS A 78 -12.40 4.78 1.28
CA LYS A 78 -12.30 5.05 2.73
C LYS A 78 -11.63 3.89 3.47
N MET A 79 -12.02 2.65 3.19
CA MET A 79 -11.40 1.46 3.79
C MET A 79 -9.91 1.37 3.44
N ARG A 80 -9.55 1.62 2.18
CA ARG A 80 -8.15 1.66 1.73
C ARG A 80 -7.35 2.73 2.48
N LYS A 81 -7.88 3.95 2.57
CA LYS A 81 -7.25 5.06 3.30
C LYS A 81 -7.05 4.74 4.78
N GLU A 82 -8.00 4.08 5.41
CA GLU A 82 -7.89 3.65 6.80
C GLU A 82 -6.87 2.51 6.96
N GLY A 83 -6.88 1.54 6.04
CA GLY A 83 -5.90 0.46 6.00
C GLY A 83 -4.46 0.96 5.89
N GLU A 84 -4.21 1.94 5.02
CA GLU A 84 -2.88 2.58 4.88
C GLU A 84 -2.41 3.25 6.18
N LYS A 85 -3.31 3.90 6.93
CA LYS A 85 -2.97 4.50 8.24
C LYS A 85 -2.59 3.43 9.26
N LEU A 86 -3.34 2.33 9.29
CA LEU A 86 -3.03 1.20 10.17
C LEU A 86 -1.65 0.63 9.84
N LEU A 87 -1.34 0.43 8.56
CA LEU A 87 -0.04 -0.07 8.11
C LEU A 87 1.10 0.91 8.41
N ASP A 88 0.88 2.23 8.31
CA ASP A 88 1.86 3.22 8.77
C ASP A 88 2.21 3.02 10.25
N ILE A 89 1.19 2.91 11.10
CA ILE A 89 1.40 2.69 12.54
C ILE A 89 2.14 1.38 12.79
N VAL A 90 1.78 0.30 12.08
CA VAL A 90 2.48 -1.00 12.16
C VAL A 90 3.96 -0.84 11.83
N VAL A 91 4.30 -0.25 10.68
CA VAL A 91 5.70 -0.08 10.26
C VAL A 91 6.50 0.77 11.24
N ARG A 92 5.92 1.87 11.73
CA ARG A 92 6.58 2.75 12.73
C ARG A 92 6.78 2.09 14.09
N SER A 93 5.96 1.10 14.40
CA SER A 93 5.95 0.39 15.69
C SER A 93 6.92 -0.80 15.74
N ILE A 94 7.50 -1.17 14.61
CA ILE A 94 8.53 -2.21 14.51
C ILE A 94 9.90 -1.60 14.83
N ARG A 95 10.66 -2.31 15.65
CA ARG A 95 12.04 -1.96 15.96
C ARG A 95 12.97 -2.58 14.92
N TYR A 96 13.77 -1.74 14.28
CA TYR A 96 14.78 -2.16 13.31
C TYR A 96 16.19 -2.04 13.87
N ARG A 97 17.07 -2.97 13.50
CA ARG A 97 18.49 -2.98 13.90
C ARG A 97 19.24 -1.83 13.25
N ASN A 98 19.03 -1.66 11.95
CA ASN A 98 19.58 -0.64 11.09
C ASN A 98 18.46 -0.10 10.19
N LYS A 99 18.75 0.93 9.40
CA LYS A 99 17.84 1.34 8.32
C LYS A 99 17.69 0.17 7.34
N SER A 100 16.45 -0.22 7.04
CA SER A 100 16.16 -1.29 6.08
C SER A 100 16.49 -0.85 4.65
N ASP A 101 16.88 -1.80 3.82
CA ASP A 101 17.01 -1.63 2.37
C ASP A 101 15.65 -1.32 1.72
N TYR A 102 14.55 -1.68 2.39
CA TYR A 102 13.21 -1.32 1.99
C TYR A 102 12.84 0.07 2.53
N ARG A 103 12.33 0.92 1.64
CA ARG A 103 11.59 2.12 2.04
C ARG A 103 10.30 1.71 2.73
N LYS A 104 9.73 2.63 3.51
CA LYS A 104 8.44 2.44 4.21
C LYS A 104 7.36 1.83 3.31
N ILE A 105 7.16 2.37 2.10
CA ILE A 105 6.19 1.85 1.13
C ILE A 105 6.47 0.39 0.73
N GLY A 106 7.74 0.01 0.62
CA GLY A 106 8.15 -1.36 0.36
C GLY A 106 7.87 -2.31 1.52
N ILE A 107 8.10 -1.86 2.75
CA ILE A 107 7.75 -2.61 3.95
C ILE A 107 6.23 -2.80 4.02
N ILE A 108 5.44 -1.77 3.71
CA ILE A 108 3.97 -1.85 3.60
C ILE A 108 3.58 -2.90 2.56
N SER A 109 4.16 -2.87 1.35
CA SER A 109 3.90 -3.89 0.33
C SER A 109 4.19 -5.30 0.82
N VAL A 110 5.29 -5.51 1.55
CA VAL A 110 5.64 -6.81 2.14
C VAL A 110 4.55 -7.26 3.12
N ILE A 111 4.10 -6.37 4.01
CA ILE A 111 3.05 -6.68 4.99
C ILE A 111 1.76 -7.10 4.26
N LYS A 112 1.33 -6.33 3.25
CA LYS A 112 0.12 -6.63 2.47
C LYS A 112 0.21 -8.00 1.80
N VAL A 113 1.31 -8.30 1.12
CA VAL A 113 1.56 -9.60 0.47
C VAL A 113 1.48 -10.76 1.48
N ILE A 114 2.06 -10.60 2.67
CA ILE A 114 1.97 -11.63 3.72
C ILE A 114 0.52 -11.80 4.18
N CYS A 115 -0.21 -10.71 4.41
CA CYS A 115 -1.61 -10.76 4.82
C CYS A 115 -2.51 -11.43 3.77
N GLU A 116 -2.35 -11.09 2.49
CA GLU A 116 -3.14 -11.66 1.40
C GLU A 116 -2.88 -13.16 1.22
N HIS A 117 -1.61 -13.58 1.21
CA HIS A 117 -1.26 -14.96 0.88
C HIS A 117 -1.26 -15.94 2.06
N TYR A 118 -1.06 -15.45 3.30
CA TYR A 118 -0.84 -16.31 4.47
C TYR A 118 -1.86 -16.12 5.59
N ILE A 119 -2.70 -15.08 5.52
CA ILE A 119 -3.69 -14.76 6.57
C ILE A 119 -5.14 -14.79 6.03
N LEU A 120 -5.37 -14.46 4.75
CA LEU A 120 -6.71 -14.25 4.15
C LEU A 120 -7.04 -15.24 2.99
N SER A 121 -6.94 -16.56 3.21
CA SER A 121 -7.35 -17.57 2.19
C SER A 121 -8.89 -17.67 2.06
N GLU A 122 -9.37 -18.10 0.87
CA GLU A 122 -10.81 -18.19 0.52
C GLU A 122 -11.64 -19.03 1.52
N ASP A 123 -11.02 -20.01 2.18
CA ASP A 123 -11.69 -20.91 3.13
C ASP A 123 -11.60 -20.41 4.59
N ASN A 124 -11.05 -19.22 4.84
CA ASN A 124 -10.79 -18.68 6.19
C ASN A 124 -9.95 -19.60 7.10
N GLU A 125 -9.37 -20.65 6.54
CA GLU A 125 -8.52 -21.60 7.24
C GLU A 125 -7.06 -21.16 7.00
N PHE A 126 -6.36 -20.79 8.08
CA PHE A 126 -4.93 -20.46 8.01
C PHE A 126 -4.20 -21.63 7.33
N ILE A 127 -3.79 -21.47 6.06
CA ILE A 127 -3.19 -22.58 5.30
C ILE A 127 -1.83 -22.89 5.92
N LEU A 128 -1.81 -23.99 6.66
CA LEU A 128 -0.68 -24.56 7.35
C LEU A 128 0.07 -25.48 6.39
N ASP A 129 1.06 -24.96 5.68
CA ASP A 129 2.06 -25.82 5.04
C ASP A 129 3.47 -25.27 5.23
N ASP A 130 4.25 -25.96 6.06
CA ASP A 130 5.66 -25.68 6.32
C ASP A 130 6.51 -25.84 5.05
N GLN A 131 5.97 -26.45 3.99
CA GLN A 131 6.65 -26.68 2.71
C GLN A 131 6.60 -25.46 1.74
N LYS A 132 5.86 -24.40 2.07
CA LYS A 132 5.79 -23.13 1.30
C LYS A 132 6.57 -21.96 1.90
N GLU A 133 7.54 -22.24 2.77
CA GLU A 133 8.45 -21.23 3.32
C GLU A 133 9.44 -20.64 2.28
N GLU A 134 9.65 -21.30 1.13
CA GLU A 134 10.61 -20.88 0.10
C GLU A 134 10.04 -19.97 -1.01
N ASN A 135 8.70 -19.91 -1.20
CA ASN A 135 8.09 -19.13 -2.31
C ASN A 135 7.45 -17.80 -1.88
N LEU A 136 7.80 -17.31 -0.69
CA LEU A 136 7.18 -16.15 -0.05
C LEU A 136 7.30 -14.81 -0.80
N LEU A 137 8.15 -14.72 -1.82
CA LEU A 137 8.31 -13.52 -2.65
C LEU A 137 8.52 -13.84 -4.14
N GLU A 138 7.72 -14.73 -4.73
CA GLU A 138 7.64 -14.82 -6.20
C GLU A 138 7.10 -13.53 -6.87
N ASN A 139 6.69 -12.53 -6.08
CA ASN A 139 6.32 -11.23 -6.58
C ASN A 139 7.53 -10.52 -7.24
N LYS A 140 7.61 -10.66 -8.56
CA LYS A 140 8.68 -10.09 -9.39
C LYS A 140 8.81 -8.58 -9.23
N GLU A 141 7.71 -7.89 -8.99
CA GLU A 141 7.69 -6.43 -8.82
C GLU A 141 8.40 -6.03 -7.52
N LEU A 142 8.05 -6.69 -6.40
CA LEU A 142 8.70 -6.46 -5.11
C LEU A 142 10.19 -6.86 -5.12
N LEU A 143 10.56 -7.90 -5.85
CA LEU A 143 11.97 -8.30 -6.03
C LEU A 143 12.77 -7.27 -6.86
N THR A 144 12.13 -6.71 -7.90
CA THR A 144 12.80 -5.79 -8.83
C THR A 144 12.86 -4.38 -8.28
N TYR A 145 11.75 -3.87 -7.74
CA TYR A 145 11.59 -2.45 -7.38
C TYR A 145 11.52 -2.21 -5.87
N ARG A 146 11.48 -3.27 -5.05
CA ARG A 146 11.37 -3.19 -3.58
C ARG A 146 10.07 -2.59 -3.05
N TYR A 147 9.07 -2.38 -3.90
CA TYR A 147 7.68 -2.08 -3.53
C TYR A 147 6.75 -2.51 -4.66
N ILE A 148 5.44 -2.51 -4.39
CA ILE A 148 4.39 -2.82 -5.35
C ILE A 148 3.51 -1.59 -5.51
N ILE A 149 3.12 -1.29 -6.75
CA ILE A 149 2.01 -0.38 -7.06
C ILE A 149 0.77 -1.26 -7.27
N GLU A 150 -0.23 -1.19 -6.40
CA GLU A 150 -1.44 -2.00 -6.56
C GLU A 150 -2.28 -1.55 -7.76
N ASP A 151 -3.13 -2.43 -8.28
CA ASP A 151 -3.92 -2.14 -9.49
C ASP A 151 -4.89 -0.97 -9.27
N ASP A 152 -5.49 -0.86 -8.08
CA ASP A 152 -6.35 0.25 -7.70
C ASP A 152 -5.58 1.56 -7.52
N GLU A 153 -4.38 1.50 -6.94
CA GLU A 153 -3.46 2.64 -6.85
C GLU A 153 -3.03 3.10 -8.24
N LEU A 154 -2.66 2.16 -9.12
CA LEU A 154 -2.29 2.43 -10.50
C LEU A 154 -3.45 3.08 -11.26
N ASP A 155 -4.67 2.62 -11.02
CA ASP A 155 -5.89 3.18 -11.60
C ASP A 155 -6.14 4.62 -11.16
N ILE A 156 -5.97 4.93 -9.87
CA ILE A 156 -6.10 6.28 -9.32
C ILE A 156 -5.03 7.20 -9.91
N ARG A 157 -3.77 6.76 -9.95
CA ARG A 157 -2.66 7.54 -10.53
C ARG A 157 -2.89 7.80 -12.01
N PHE A 158 -3.41 6.81 -12.75
CA PHE A 158 -3.73 6.96 -14.17
C PHE A 158 -4.88 7.94 -14.41
N ALA A 159 -5.91 7.93 -13.56
CA ALA A 159 -7.01 8.89 -13.66
C ALA A 159 -6.52 10.35 -13.49
N LYS A 160 -5.63 10.60 -12.53
CA LYS A 160 -4.99 11.92 -12.35
C LYS A 160 -4.11 12.31 -13.53
N PHE A 161 -3.40 11.35 -14.12
CA PHE A 161 -2.62 11.55 -15.33
C PHE A 161 -3.52 11.92 -16.52
N GLU A 162 -4.65 11.23 -16.69
CA GLU A 162 -5.62 11.47 -17.75
C GLU A 162 -6.25 12.87 -17.62
N GLU A 163 -6.67 13.26 -16.41
CA GLU A 163 -7.18 14.60 -16.08
C GLU A 163 -6.14 15.69 -16.41
N TRP A 164 -4.90 15.52 -15.97
CA TRP A 164 -3.82 16.45 -16.28
C TRP A 164 -3.60 16.59 -17.80
N LEU A 165 -3.60 15.47 -18.53
CA LEU A 165 -3.34 15.44 -19.96
C LEU A 165 -4.48 16.09 -20.76
N GLU A 166 -5.72 15.95 -20.30
CA GLU A 166 -6.89 16.60 -20.91
C GLU A 166 -6.91 18.11 -20.60
N GLU A 167 -6.73 18.51 -19.34
CA GLU A 167 -6.85 19.90 -18.91
C GLU A 167 -5.70 20.78 -19.39
N ILE A 168 -4.46 20.29 -19.28
CA ILE A 168 -3.28 21.12 -19.53
C ILE A 168 -2.80 21.01 -20.98
N GLU A 169 -2.88 19.81 -21.56
CA GLU A 169 -2.31 19.54 -22.87
C GLU A 169 -3.37 19.48 -23.99
N SER A 170 -4.66 19.54 -23.63
CA SER A 170 -5.78 19.37 -24.58
C SER A 170 -5.66 18.07 -25.38
N ILE A 171 -5.18 16.99 -24.73
CA ILE A 171 -5.03 15.66 -25.32
C ILE A 171 -5.98 14.71 -24.61
N THR A 172 -7.08 14.35 -25.28
CA THR A 172 -8.07 13.41 -24.72
C THR A 172 -7.68 11.96 -25.01
N ILE A 173 -7.71 11.11 -23.97
CA ILE A 173 -7.54 9.67 -24.09
C ILE A 173 -8.90 9.04 -24.41
N LYS A 174 -8.97 8.24 -25.48
CA LYS A 174 -10.21 7.58 -25.91
C LYS A 174 -10.53 6.35 -25.05
N LYS A 175 -9.50 5.60 -24.67
CA LYS A 175 -9.65 4.39 -23.85
C LYS A 175 -8.37 4.04 -23.11
N LYS A 176 -8.57 3.51 -21.91
CA LYS A 176 -7.56 2.84 -21.09
C LYS A 176 -7.31 1.42 -21.62
N GLY A 177 -6.10 1.14 -22.08
CA GLY A 177 -5.69 -0.18 -22.57
C GLY A 177 -4.85 -0.94 -21.56
N TYR A 178 -4.96 -2.27 -21.51
CA TYR A 178 -4.13 -3.11 -20.63
C TYR A 178 -2.62 -2.91 -20.86
N SER A 179 -2.19 -2.84 -22.14
CA SER A 179 -0.80 -2.54 -22.49
C SER A 179 -0.35 -1.18 -21.99
N THR A 180 -1.23 -0.18 -22.08
CA THR A 180 -0.97 1.19 -21.60
C THR A 180 -0.72 1.21 -20.11
N MET A 181 -1.56 0.51 -19.34
CA MET A 181 -1.40 0.39 -17.89
C MET A 181 -0.11 -0.31 -17.49
N ARG A 182 0.26 -1.36 -18.23
CA ARG A 182 1.54 -2.04 -18.01
C ARG A 182 2.74 -1.12 -18.23
N TYR A 183 2.73 -0.33 -19.31
CA TYR A 183 3.80 0.65 -19.55
C TYR A 183 3.77 1.78 -18.52
N PHE A 184 2.59 2.27 -18.14
CA PHE A 184 2.43 3.28 -17.11
C PHE A 184 3.04 2.82 -15.78
N LYS A 185 2.69 1.60 -15.32
CA LYS A 185 3.27 1.00 -14.12
C LYS A 185 4.79 0.92 -14.20
N LYS A 186 5.32 0.50 -15.35
CA LYS A 186 6.77 0.41 -15.57
C LYS A 186 7.45 1.78 -15.44
N ILE A 187 6.91 2.84 -16.03
CA ILE A 187 7.53 4.17 -15.95
C ILE A 187 7.38 4.79 -14.55
N LEU A 188 6.30 4.47 -13.81
CA LEU A 188 6.16 4.91 -12.42
C LEU A 188 7.24 4.32 -11.50
N HIS A 189 7.72 3.10 -11.80
CA HIS A 189 8.84 2.49 -11.07
C HIS A 189 10.21 3.10 -11.36
N LEU A 190 10.34 3.93 -12.40
CA LEU A 190 11.58 4.66 -12.66
C LEU A 190 11.75 5.85 -11.70
N GLU A 191 10.66 6.32 -11.09
CA GLU A 191 10.67 7.45 -10.14
C GLU A 191 11.44 8.66 -10.71
N GLU A 192 12.44 9.18 -10.01
CA GLU A 192 13.27 10.31 -10.47
C GLU A 192 14.17 9.94 -11.66
N ASN A 193 14.54 8.65 -11.80
CA ASN A 193 15.39 8.18 -12.91
C ASN A 193 14.64 8.22 -14.25
N ILE A 194 13.33 8.46 -14.26
CA ILE A 194 12.57 8.69 -15.51
C ILE A 194 13.12 9.88 -16.32
N ALA A 195 13.79 10.82 -15.66
CA ALA A 195 14.42 11.98 -16.30
C ALA A 195 15.78 11.64 -16.97
N GLU A 196 16.33 10.45 -16.74
CA GLU A 196 17.57 10.02 -17.39
C GLU A 196 17.32 9.65 -18.85
N GLU A 197 18.21 10.07 -19.74
CA GLU A 197 18.05 9.88 -21.20
C GLU A 197 17.92 8.39 -21.59
N GLU A 198 18.58 7.49 -20.86
CA GLU A 198 18.47 6.04 -21.09
C GLU A 198 17.05 5.48 -20.89
N ASN A 199 16.24 6.16 -20.07
CA ASN A 199 14.88 5.77 -19.73
C ASN A 199 13.83 6.44 -20.62
N ARG A 200 14.23 7.43 -21.44
CA ARG A 200 13.34 8.19 -22.33
C ARG A 200 12.58 7.30 -23.32
N GLU A 201 13.21 6.23 -23.80
CA GLU A 201 12.57 5.27 -24.70
C GLU A 201 11.43 4.48 -24.04
N GLU A 202 11.47 4.25 -22.73
CA GLU A 202 10.35 3.62 -22.01
C GLU A 202 9.14 4.55 -21.92
N VAL A 203 9.37 5.87 -21.74
CA VAL A 203 8.31 6.87 -21.76
C VAL A 203 7.69 6.99 -23.15
N LYS A 204 8.51 6.97 -24.21
CA LYS A 204 8.01 6.93 -25.59
C LYS A 204 7.15 5.70 -25.88
N LYS A 205 7.53 4.53 -25.35
CA LYS A 205 6.70 3.30 -25.47
C LYS A 205 5.36 3.47 -24.76
N PHE A 206 5.36 4.06 -23.56
CA PHE A 206 4.13 4.39 -22.84
C PHE A 206 3.26 5.36 -23.64
N GLN A 207 3.78 6.50 -24.05
CA GLN A 207 3.10 7.52 -24.84
C GLN A 207 2.47 6.91 -26.11
N LYS A 208 3.25 6.15 -26.90
CA LYS A 208 2.76 5.46 -28.11
C LYS A 208 1.64 4.47 -27.84
N SER A 209 1.60 3.89 -26.64
CA SER A 209 0.59 2.89 -26.27
C SER A 209 -0.76 3.49 -25.91
N ILE A 210 -0.85 4.82 -25.70
CA ILE A 210 -2.10 5.51 -25.38
C ILE A 210 -2.99 5.54 -26.62
N THR A 211 -4.27 5.21 -26.45
CA THR A 211 -5.26 5.38 -27.51
C THR A 211 -5.85 6.79 -27.42
N TYR A 212 -5.35 7.70 -28.25
CA TYR A 212 -5.82 9.08 -28.31
C TYR A 212 -7.16 9.22 -29.02
N GLN A 213 -7.96 10.19 -28.61
CA GLN A 213 -9.13 10.62 -29.37
C GLN A 213 -8.68 11.48 -30.55
N TRP A 214 -9.23 11.18 -31.74
CA TRP A 214 -8.96 11.95 -32.95
C TRP A 214 -9.77 13.23 -32.92
N TRP A 215 -9.08 14.37 -32.85
CA TRP A 215 -9.68 15.69 -33.05
C TRP A 215 -8.70 16.60 -33.79
N ASP A 216 -9.27 17.39 -34.69
CA ASP A 216 -8.71 18.48 -35.48
C ASP A 216 -8.38 19.73 -34.62
N GLY A 217 -8.50 19.63 -33.29
CA GLY A 217 -8.27 20.69 -32.30
C GLY A 217 -7.26 20.38 -31.19
N ASN A 218 -6.54 19.25 -31.22
CA ASN A 218 -5.45 19.03 -30.27
C ASN A 218 -4.27 19.96 -30.60
N ASN A 219 -3.63 20.54 -29.58
CA ASN A 219 -2.40 21.33 -29.75
C ASN A 219 -1.27 20.52 -30.39
N TYR A 220 -1.34 19.19 -30.26
CA TYR A 220 -0.41 18.24 -30.85
C TYR A 220 -1.15 17.38 -31.89
N PRO A 221 -0.84 17.52 -33.19
CA PRO A 221 -1.44 16.70 -34.25
C PRO A 221 -1.07 15.21 -34.17
N LYS A 222 0.06 14.88 -33.52
CA LYS A 222 0.59 13.52 -33.35
C LYS A 222 1.15 13.31 -31.94
N PRO A 223 0.29 13.33 -30.90
CA PRO A 223 0.73 13.28 -29.51
C PRO A 223 1.40 11.95 -29.15
N TRP A 224 1.27 10.89 -29.97
CA TRP A 224 1.89 9.58 -29.74
C TRP A 224 3.39 9.54 -30.11
N ILE A 225 3.92 10.50 -30.85
CA ILE A 225 5.35 10.56 -31.28
C ILE A 225 5.98 11.93 -31.06
N ASN A 226 5.29 12.83 -30.37
CA ASN A 226 5.79 14.18 -30.14
C ASN A 226 6.78 14.17 -28.97
N ASP A 227 8.01 14.66 -29.22
CA ASP A 227 9.07 14.69 -28.21
C ASP A 227 8.73 15.66 -27.07
N ASP A 228 8.12 16.83 -27.34
CA ASP A 228 7.70 17.78 -26.30
C ASP A 228 6.68 17.15 -25.33
N VAL A 229 5.73 16.37 -25.85
CA VAL A 229 4.78 15.61 -25.03
C VAL A 229 5.51 14.58 -24.16
N THR A 230 6.58 13.96 -24.68
CA THR A 230 7.41 13.02 -23.88
C THR A 230 8.03 13.76 -22.71
N ASP A 231 8.64 14.91 -22.98
CA ASP A 231 9.37 15.69 -21.97
C ASP A 231 8.42 16.22 -20.89
N LYS A 232 7.22 16.67 -21.28
CA LYS A 232 6.16 17.07 -20.36
C LYS A 232 5.65 15.92 -19.49
N ILE A 233 5.52 14.72 -20.04
CA ILE A 233 5.14 13.52 -19.26
C ILE A 233 6.22 13.23 -18.21
N ILE A 234 7.50 13.28 -18.60
CA ILE A 234 8.64 13.09 -17.69
C ILE A 234 8.61 14.12 -16.57
N GLU A 235 8.56 15.41 -16.93
CA GLU A 235 8.52 16.53 -15.98
C GLU A 235 7.36 16.36 -15.00
N LYS A 236 6.16 16.04 -15.50
CA LYS A 236 4.99 15.91 -14.64
C LYS A 236 5.05 14.71 -13.71
N ILE A 237 5.57 13.58 -14.16
CA ILE A 237 5.76 12.40 -13.30
C ILE A 237 6.77 12.73 -12.20
N VAL A 238 7.87 13.43 -12.49
CA VAL A 238 8.83 13.84 -11.46
C VAL A 238 8.19 14.83 -10.47
N GLU A 239 7.53 15.88 -10.97
CA GLU A 239 6.88 16.92 -10.16
C GLU A 239 5.85 16.33 -9.18
N THR A 240 5.02 15.41 -9.66
CA THR A 240 3.95 14.78 -8.88
C THR A 240 4.38 13.52 -8.14
N LYS A 241 5.67 13.15 -8.23
CA LYS A 241 6.22 11.88 -7.74
C LYS A 241 5.43 10.66 -8.25
N GLY A 242 4.98 10.72 -9.50
CA GLY A 242 4.16 9.68 -10.13
C GLY A 242 2.70 9.71 -9.68
N PHE A 243 2.13 10.92 -9.53
CA PHE A 243 0.73 11.18 -9.16
C PHE A 243 0.30 10.57 -7.80
N VAL A 244 1.26 10.42 -6.89
CA VAL A 244 1.02 9.93 -5.53
C VAL A 244 0.05 10.85 -4.80
N GLU A 245 -0.89 10.28 -4.07
CA GLU A 245 -1.74 11.04 -3.16
C GLU A 245 -0.95 11.29 -1.87
N GLU A 246 -0.51 12.53 -1.63
CA GLU A 246 0.08 12.89 -0.34
C GLU A 246 -1.05 12.97 0.70
N TYR A 247 -1.10 12.01 1.62
CA TYR A 247 -2.06 12.05 2.71
C TYR A 247 -1.60 13.10 3.73
N SER A 248 -2.30 14.22 3.81
CA SER A 248 -2.10 15.21 4.86
C SER A 248 -2.43 14.59 6.22
N ASP A 249 -1.46 14.60 7.14
CA ASP A 249 -1.63 14.28 8.57
C ASP A 249 -2.70 15.20 9.20
N VAL A 250 -3.97 14.85 9.06
CA VAL A 250 -5.07 15.44 9.83
C VAL A 250 -5.87 14.29 10.43
N GLY A 251 -5.31 13.79 11.51
CA GLY A 251 -5.88 12.82 12.41
C GLY A 251 -4.96 12.79 13.60
N GLU A 252 -5.10 13.78 14.48
CA GLU A 252 -4.44 13.81 15.79
C GLU A 252 -4.50 12.41 16.39
N LEU A 253 -3.32 11.80 16.54
CA LEU A 253 -3.17 10.64 17.40
C LEU A 253 -3.55 11.13 18.79
N GLU A 254 -4.73 10.72 19.27
CA GLU A 254 -5.02 10.77 20.69
C GLU A 254 -3.89 10.00 21.39
N SER A 255 -3.02 10.79 22.01
CA SER A 255 -2.01 10.33 22.96
C SER A 255 -2.75 9.64 24.10
N SER A 256 -2.89 8.33 24.05
CA SER A 256 -3.34 7.55 25.20
C SER A 256 -2.19 7.42 26.19
N ASP A 257 -1.84 8.54 26.83
CA ASP A 257 -1.30 8.49 28.18
C ASP A 257 -2.52 8.33 29.10
N ASP A 258 -2.84 7.09 29.50
CA ASP A 258 -3.54 6.92 30.77
C ASP A 258 -3.07 5.65 31.49
N MET A 259 -2.15 5.89 32.41
CA MET A 259 -1.87 5.02 33.53
C MET A 259 -2.98 5.24 34.56
N GLY A 260 -3.97 4.36 34.58
CA GLY A 260 -5.02 4.37 35.59
C GLY A 260 -5.70 3.01 35.72
N GLU A 261 -5.31 2.25 36.74
CA GLU A 261 -6.05 1.07 37.20
C GLU A 261 -7.53 1.42 37.44
N SER A 262 -8.46 0.67 36.85
CA SER A 262 -9.63 0.16 37.58
C SER A 262 -10.31 -0.97 36.80
N SER A 263 -10.50 -2.07 37.51
CA SER A 263 -11.22 -3.27 37.10
C SER A 263 -12.69 -3.03 36.74
N SER A 264 -13.14 -3.60 35.62
CA SER A 264 -14.45 -4.25 35.55
C SER A 264 -14.49 -5.28 34.41
N ASN A 265 -14.77 -6.53 34.81
CA ASN A 265 -14.95 -7.69 33.95
C ASN A 265 -16.24 -7.55 33.11
N GLU A 266 -16.16 -6.99 31.91
CA GLU A 266 -17.30 -7.04 30.98
C GLU A 266 -16.90 -6.91 29.50
N GLY A 267 -15.82 -7.61 29.09
CA GLY A 267 -15.38 -7.66 27.68
C GLY A 267 -15.30 -9.07 27.07
N ASN A 268 -15.39 -10.13 27.85
CA ASN A 268 -14.99 -11.49 27.42
C ASN A 268 -16.05 -12.32 26.70
N LYS A 269 -17.24 -11.79 26.38
CA LYS A 269 -18.32 -12.60 25.76
C LYS A 269 -18.32 -12.64 24.23
N TYR A 270 -17.53 -11.82 23.54
CA TYR A 270 -17.47 -11.84 22.07
C TYR A 270 -16.31 -12.66 21.49
N ILE A 271 -15.28 -12.98 22.30
CA ILE A 271 -14.10 -13.73 21.85
C ILE A 271 -14.31 -15.25 21.92
N GLU A 272 -15.12 -15.76 22.86
CA GLU A 272 -15.37 -17.21 23.00
C GLU A 272 -16.20 -17.82 21.87
N LYS A 273 -16.89 -17.01 21.04
CA LYS A 273 -17.76 -17.55 19.98
C LYS A 273 -17.04 -17.90 18.68
N ILE A 274 -15.78 -17.46 18.52
CA ILE A 274 -14.97 -17.72 17.32
C ILE A 274 -14.18 -19.03 17.42
N TYR A 275 -13.96 -19.57 18.63
CA TYR A 275 -13.13 -20.78 18.84
C TYR A 275 -13.92 -22.09 18.93
N ARG A 276 -15.18 -22.15 18.47
CA ARG A 276 -16.01 -23.36 18.66
C ARG A 276 -16.85 -23.86 17.49
N ASN A 277 -16.59 -23.45 16.26
CA ASN A 277 -17.13 -24.11 15.07
C ASN A 277 -16.04 -24.33 14.04
#